data_AF-W4VKF0-F1
#
_entry.id   AF-W4VKF0-F1
#
_cell.length_a   1.000
_cell.length_b   1.000
_cell.length_c   1.000
_cell.angle_alpha   90.00
_cell.angle_beta   90.00
_cell.angle_gamma   90.00
#
_symmetry.space_group_name_H-M   'P 1'
#
loop_
_entity.id
_entity.type
_entity.pdbx_description
1 polymer ?
#
loop_
_entity_poly.entity_id
_entity_poly.type
_entity_poly.pdbx_seq_one_letter_code
_entity_poly.pdbx_strand_id
1 'polypeptide(L)'
;MFGWLETINAPNRLETVRDLYDQQGRVEKGREQDQVWDAVIQLFEEITEVAGEEKMALNTFRNVLESGFDSLRFSHVPPSIDHVVIGSINRSRMHGIKCAFLLGVNEGTWPMKPGGDGLISEEERSLLLTHGLQLAEGSKRQLLDDWFYVYLAFTLPADYLWVSYPISNEEGKQKVASPLIKRMEELFPTKEQRLFLQDPEEMTEATRFVTTPNKTRSALTAQLARKLRGYPIDDIWEYVLNWYIEKSENQAIHQNVLKSLFYQNKPTDLENDTVKEMYPQEINASVSRLEMYHRCSYQHFARYSLGLEERPTYKLDAPDIGQLFHEALKQITEWIQKEGRQFADVYDQEAKKYANRAVGELAPILQHQILHSSNRYQYIQRKLEQVIARATFVLSEQARKTNFAPVGLEVGFGDQSQLAPIKSRSAK
;
A
#
# COMPACT_ATOMS: atom_id res chain seq x y z
N MET A 1 23.14 10.37 18.87
CA MET A 1 22.57 9.80 17.63
C MET A 1 23.61 8.97 16.88
N PHE A 2 24.78 9.52 16.56
CA PHE A 2 25.92 8.77 16.00
C PHE A 2 26.21 7.45 16.74
N GLY A 3 26.46 7.50 18.06
CA GLY A 3 26.71 6.27 18.84
C GLY A 3 25.54 5.27 18.85
N TRP A 4 24.30 5.71 18.63
CA TRP A 4 23.16 4.79 18.46
C TRP A 4 23.23 4.07 17.10
N LEU A 5 23.60 4.78 16.03
CA LEU A 5 23.80 4.19 14.70
C LEU A 5 24.94 3.15 14.69
N GLU A 6 26.02 3.42 15.42
CA GLU A 6 27.11 2.45 15.63
C GLU A 6 26.62 1.23 16.42
N THR A 7 25.84 1.44 17.49
CA THR A 7 25.33 0.35 18.33
C THR A 7 24.43 -0.60 17.55
N ILE A 8 23.63 -0.09 16.60
CA ILE A 8 22.80 -0.94 15.72
C ILE A 8 23.58 -1.49 14.52
N ASN A 9 24.89 -1.24 14.45
CA ASN A 9 25.78 -1.68 13.39
C ASN A 9 25.35 -1.22 11.98
N ALA A 10 24.84 0.02 11.88
CA ALA A 10 24.34 0.57 10.62
C ALA A 10 25.40 0.56 9.48
N PRO A 11 26.68 0.94 9.70
CA PRO A 11 27.68 0.96 8.63
C PRO A 11 27.89 -0.41 7.97
N ASN A 12 28.16 -1.45 8.78
CA ASN A 12 28.36 -2.81 8.28
C ASN A 12 27.13 -3.35 7.56
N ARG A 13 25.92 -2.94 8.00
CA ARG A 13 24.68 -3.35 7.32
C ARG A 13 24.55 -2.70 5.94
N LEU A 14 24.93 -1.43 5.80
CA LEU A 14 24.96 -0.74 4.51
C LEU A 14 26.00 -1.38 3.57
N GLU A 15 27.19 -1.72 4.07
CA GLU A 15 28.21 -2.44 3.29
C GLU A 15 27.72 -3.80 2.80
N THR A 16 27.06 -4.57 3.66
CA THR A 16 26.48 -5.87 3.27
C THR A 16 25.44 -5.71 2.15
N VAL A 17 24.63 -4.64 2.21
CA VAL A 17 23.62 -4.35 1.18
C VAL A 17 24.27 -3.92 -0.14
N ARG A 18 25.34 -3.13 -0.09
CA ARG A 18 26.14 -2.81 -1.28
C ARG A 18 26.70 -4.06 -1.93
N ASP A 19 27.37 -4.91 -1.16
CA ASP A 19 28.01 -6.12 -1.69
C ASP A 19 26.99 -7.03 -2.37
N LEU A 20 25.76 -7.09 -1.83
CA LEU A 20 24.64 -7.79 -2.47
C LEU A 20 24.24 -7.17 -3.82
N TYR A 21 24.21 -5.83 -3.94
CA TYR A 21 23.92 -5.17 -5.21
C TYR A 21 25.03 -5.39 -6.24
N ASP A 22 26.29 -5.35 -5.83
CA ASP A 22 27.44 -5.60 -6.71
C ASP A 22 27.44 -7.05 -7.22
N GLN A 23 27.16 -8.02 -6.36
CA GLN A 23 26.99 -9.43 -6.75
C GLN A 23 25.83 -9.64 -7.73
N GLN A 24 24.80 -8.80 -7.67
CA GLN A 24 23.67 -8.81 -8.62
C GLN A 24 23.95 -8.00 -9.91
N GLY A 25 25.15 -7.45 -10.07
CA GLY A 25 25.52 -6.59 -11.20
C GLY A 25 24.82 -5.22 -11.19
N ARG A 26 24.25 -4.81 -10.05
CA ARG A 26 23.53 -3.54 -9.86
C ARG A 26 24.44 -2.47 -9.26
N VAL A 27 25.55 -2.22 -9.94
CA VAL A 27 26.64 -1.35 -9.46
C VAL A 27 26.18 0.07 -9.11
N GLU A 28 25.23 0.63 -9.86
CA GLU A 28 24.68 1.96 -9.57
C GLU A 28 24.04 2.03 -8.18
N LYS A 29 23.21 1.03 -7.84
CA LYS A 29 22.57 0.94 -6.53
C LYS A 29 23.57 0.66 -5.42
N GLY A 30 24.61 -0.12 -5.69
CA GLY A 30 25.72 -0.33 -4.75
C GLY A 30 26.38 1.00 -4.38
N ARG A 31 26.72 1.82 -5.37
CA ARG A 31 27.31 3.15 -5.18
C ARG A 31 26.40 4.14 -4.47
N GLU A 32 25.09 4.08 -4.69
CA GLU A 32 24.14 4.89 -3.91
C GLU A 32 24.19 4.52 -2.43
N GLN A 33 24.28 3.22 -2.09
CA GLN A 33 24.37 2.75 -0.71
C GLN A 33 25.65 3.20 -0.01
N ASP A 34 26.80 3.16 -0.71
CA ASP A 34 28.08 3.65 -0.18
C ASP A 34 27.98 5.11 0.29
N GLN A 35 27.29 5.94 -0.49
CA GLN A 35 27.19 7.37 -0.22
C GLN A 35 26.25 7.70 0.95
N VAL A 36 25.36 6.79 1.37
CA VAL A 36 24.37 7.06 2.42
C VAL A 36 25.07 7.37 3.75
N TRP A 37 26.06 6.58 4.13
CA TRP A 37 26.73 6.75 5.41
C TRP A 37 27.47 8.09 5.46
N ASP A 38 28.28 8.37 4.45
CA ASP A 38 29.05 9.61 4.36
C ASP A 38 28.12 10.84 4.35
N ALA A 39 27.00 10.80 3.62
CA ALA A 39 26.03 11.89 3.59
C ALA A 39 25.35 12.13 4.95
N VAL A 40 25.05 11.06 5.70
CA VAL A 40 24.46 11.18 7.05
C VAL A 40 25.48 11.74 8.05
N ILE A 41 26.75 11.31 7.96
CA ILE A 41 27.83 11.82 8.81
C ILE A 41 28.09 13.30 8.51
N GLN A 42 28.22 13.65 7.23
CA GLN A 42 28.39 15.03 6.80
C GLN A 42 27.25 15.92 7.33
N LEU A 43 26.00 15.47 7.24
CA LEU A 43 24.87 16.22 7.80
C LEU A 43 25.01 16.46 9.31
N PHE A 44 25.46 15.45 10.08
CA PHE A 44 25.68 15.63 11.51
C PHE A 44 26.85 16.57 11.82
N GLU A 45 27.91 16.52 11.02
CA GLU A 45 29.05 17.44 11.13
C GLU A 45 28.60 18.88 10.87
N GLU A 46 27.85 19.14 9.79
CA GLU A 46 27.31 20.46 9.46
C GLU A 46 26.37 21.01 10.55
N ILE A 47 25.49 20.17 11.10
CA ILE A 47 24.60 20.57 12.20
C ILE A 47 25.42 20.92 13.45
N THR A 48 26.47 20.14 13.76
CA THR A 48 27.33 20.38 14.92
C THR A 48 28.19 21.63 14.73
N GLU A 49 28.65 21.90 13.51
CA GLU A 49 29.43 23.09 13.17
C GLU A 49 28.61 24.37 13.33
N VAL A 50 27.36 24.37 12.88
CA VAL A 50 26.49 25.56 12.93
C VAL A 50 25.89 25.77 14.33
N ALA A 51 25.46 24.71 15.00
CA ALA A 51 24.63 24.80 16.21
C ALA A 51 25.01 23.81 17.33
N GLY A 52 26.25 23.30 17.35
CA GLY A 52 26.67 22.22 18.26
C GLY A 52 26.57 22.55 19.76
N GLU A 53 26.84 23.81 20.14
CA GLU A 53 26.75 24.27 21.53
C GLU A 53 25.36 24.87 21.86
N GLU A 54 24.48 25.01 20.87
CA GLU A 54 23.15 25.60 21.05
C GLU A 54 22.17 24.59 21.64
N LYS A 55 21.54 24.96 22.76
CA LYS A 55 20.48 24.15 23.36
C LYS A 55 19.19 24.32 22.58
N MET A 56 18.74 23.25 21.93
CA MET A 56 17.48 23.22 21.18
C MET A 56 16.49 22.18 21.73
N ALA A 57 15.20 22.43 21.52
CA ALA A 57 14.15 21.48 21.82
C ALA A 57 14.19 20.29 20.84
N LEU A 58 13.83 19.09 21.30
CA LEU A 58 13.85 17.87 20.49
C LEU A 58 13.04 17.99 19.19
N ASN A 59 11.89 18.67 19.23
CA ASN A 59 11.06 18.89 18.05
C ASN A 59 11.77 19.76 17.00
N THR A 60 12.48 20.81 17.44
CA THR A 60 13.26 21.66 16.54
C THR A 60 14.41 20.87 15.92
N PHE A 61 15.14 20.12 16.74
CA PHE A 61 16.22 19.24 16.26
C PHE A 61 15.73 18.22 15.23
N ARG A 62 14.56 17.59 15.46
CA ARG A 62 13.96 16.66 14.51
C ARG A 62 13.63 17.35 13.18
N ASN A 63 13.03 18.54 13.21
CA ASN A 63 12.68 19.27 11.99
C ASN A 63 13.95 19.67 11.20
N VAL A 64 15.03 20.06 11.89
CA VAL A 64 16.33 20.34 11.26
C VAL A 64 16.86 19.08 10.59
N LEU A 65 16.83 17.93 11.27
CA LEU A 65 17.25 16.65 10.71
C LEU A 65 16.41 16.22 9.51
N GLU A 66 15.08 16.30 9.61
CA GLU A 66 14.16 15.97 8.51
C GLU A 66 14.45 16.84 7.28
N SER A 67 14.61 18.16 7.48
CA SER A 67 14.97 19.09 6.40
C SER A 67 16.35 18.78 5.81
N GLY A 68 17.31 18.41 6.67
CA GLY A 68 18.64 17.98 6.26
C GLY A 68 18.59 16.73 5.38
N PHE A 69 17.89 15.69 5.83
CA PHE A 69 17.71 14.47 5.05
C PHE A 69 16.99 14.71 3.71
N ASP A 70 15.97 15.56 3.68
CA ASP A 70 15.26 15.94 2.45
C ASP A 70 16.17 16.70 1.45
N SER A 71 17.20 17.37 1.95
CA SER A 71 18.16 18.10 1.13
C SER A 71 19.28 17.22 0.56
N LEU A 72 19.53 16.04 1.15
CA LEU A 72 20.58 15.13 0.71
C LEU A 72 20.34 14.68 -0.74
N ARG A 73 21.41 14.68 -1.54
CA ARG A 73 21.40 14.23 -2.94
C ARG A 73 22.56 13.28 -3.13
N PHE A 74 22.29 12.15 -3.79
CA PHE A 74 23.35 11.27 -4.24
C PHE A 74 24.15 11.95 -5.35
N SER A 75 25.46 11.76 -5.32
CA SER A 75 26.34 12.15 -6.41
C SER A 75 25.99 11.34 -7.65
N HIS A 76 25.95 12.02 -8.80
CA HIS A 76 25.67 11.37 -10.07
C HIS A 76 26.65 10.23 -10.34
N VAL A 77 26.12 9.06 -10.68
CA VAL A 77 26.92 7.93 -11.17
C VAL A 77 27.62 8.37 -12.47
N PRO A 78 28.95 8.20 -12.59
CA PRO A 78 29.67 8.56 -13.81
C PRO A 78 29.06 7.88 -15.05
N PRO A 79 28.90 8.59 -16.18
CA PRO A 79 28.34 8.03 -17.39
C PRO A 79 29.22 6.88 -17.95
N SER A 80 28.59 5.84 -18.49
CA SER A 80 29.27 4.76 -19.20
C SER A 80 29.68 5.18 -20.63
N ILE A 81 30.47 4.35 -21.32
CA ILE A 81 30.90 4.64 -22.70
C ILE A 81 29.71 4.66 -23.68
N ASP A 82 28.74 3.75 -23.49
CA ASP A 82 27.55 3.63 -24.33
C ASP A 82 26.30 3.75 -23.45
N HIS A 83 25.57 4.86 -23.61
CA HIS A 83 24.38 5.18 -22.83
C HIS A 83 23.44 6.13 -23.59
N VAL A 84 22.18 6.12 -23.17
CA VAL A 84 21.20 7.14 -23.55
C VAL A 84 21.27 8.27 -22.54
N VAL A 85 21.49 9.49 -23.00
CA VAL A 85 21.52 10.68 -22.14
C VAL A 85 20.08 11.14 -21.87
N ILE A 86 19.68 11.12 -20.60
CA ILE A 86 18.40 11.67 -20.14
C ILE A 86 18.71 12.92 -19.32
N GLY A 87 18.19 14.08 -19.75
CA GLY A 87 18.48 15.35 -19.09
C GLY A 87 17.48 16.44 -19.44
N SER A 88 17.59 17.58 -18.76
CA SER A 88 16.75 18.76 -19.01
C SER A 88 17.48 19.76 -19.88
N ILE A 89 16.77 20.37 -20.84
CA ILE A 89 17.38 21.29 -21.83
C ILE A 89 18.03 22.53 -21.18
N ASN A 90 17.52 22.98 -20.05
CA ASN A 90 18.02 24.16 -19.34
C ASN A 90 19.37 23.92 -18.64
N ARG A 91 19.63 22.69 -18.16
CA ARG A 91 20.80 22.36 -17.33
C ARG A 91 21.82 21.46 -18.03
N SER A 92 21.37 20.63 -18.97
CA SER A 92 22.24 19.71 -19.67
C SER A 92 22.87 20.39 -20.89
N ARG A 93 24.20 20.23 -21.04
CA ARG A 93 24.92 20.61 -22.25
C ARG A 93 25.20 19.34 -23.03
N MET A 94 24.48 19.14 -24.12
CA MET A 94 24.57 17.95 -24.97
C MET A 94 25.17 18.35 -26.32
N HIS A 95 26.10 17.57 -26.84
CA HIS A 95 26.77 17.83 -28.12
C HIS A 95 26.86 16.53 -28.94
N GLY A 96 26.82 16.64 -30.26
CA GLY A 96 26.96 15.48 -31.16
C GLY A 96 25.81 14.47 -31.08
N ILE A 97 24.61 14.92 -30.67
CA ILE A 97 23.43 14.07 -30.56
C ILE A 97 22.91 13.78 -31.97
N LYS A 98 22.77 12.50 -32.32
CA LYS A 98 22.18 12.08 -33.60
C LYS A 98 20.66 12.09 -33.55
N CYS A 99 20.08 11.54 -32.47
CA CYS A 99 18.65 11.42 -32.28
C CYS A 99 18.23 12.04 -30.95
N ALA A 100 17.20 12.88 -30.93
CA ALA A 100 16.66 13.47 -29.72
C ALA A 100 15.17 13.15 -29.56
N PHE A 101 14.76 12.90 -28.31
CA PHE A 101 13.37 12.64 -27.93
C PHE A 101 12.92 13.71 -26.93
N LEU A 102 12.03 14.60 -27.36
CA LEU A 102 11.38 15.58 -26.50
C LEU A 102 10.13 14.94 -25.91
N LEU A 103 10.12 14.86 -24.57
CA LEU A 103 9.09 14.20 -23.81
C LEU A 103 8.21 15.23 -23.10
N GLY A 104 6.91 14.93 -22.99
CA GLY A 104 6.00 15.74 -22.18
C GLY A 104 5.77 17.14 -22.73
N VAL A 105 5.74 17.30 -24.06
CA VAL A 105 5.54 18.59 -24.75
C VAL A 105 4.09 19.05 -24.65
N ASN A 106 3.65 19.26 -23.41
CA ASN A 106 2.32 19.68 -23.00
C ASN A 106 2.27 21.18 -22.70
N GLU A 107 1.06 21.74 -22.72
CA GLU A 107 0.82 23.11 -22.28
C GLU A 107 1.29 23.33 -20.83
N GLY A 108 1.99 24.44 -20.60
CA GLY A 108 2.51 24.82 -19.26
C GLY A 108 3.82 24.16 -18.86
N THR A 109 4.22 23.07 -19.53
CA THR A 109 5.55 22.45 -19.35
C THR A 109 6.53 22.89 -20.44
N TRP A 110 6.04 23.08 -21.67
CA TRP A 110 6.83 23.53 -22.81
C TRP A 110 6.15 24.70 -23.53
N PRO A 111 6.73 25.92 -23.52
CA PRO A 111 7.78 26.38 -22.61
C PRO A 111 7.31 26.31 -21.14
N MET A 112 8.27 26.24 -20.21
CA MET A 112 7.95 26.18 -18.78
C MET A 112 7.37 27.53 -18.36
N LYS A 113 6.27 27.53 -17.61
CA LYS A 113 5.79 28.77 -17.01
C LYS A 113 6.69 29.09 -15.82
N PRO A 114 7.35 30.27 -15.76
CA PRO A 114 8.12 30.67 -14.59
C PRO A 114 7.26 30.59 -13.33
N GLY A 115 7.78 29.96 -12.28
CA GLY A 115 7.14 29.98 -10.97
C GLY A 115 7.17 31.40 -10.40
N GLY A 116 6.07 31.85 -9.81
CA GLY A 116 5.99 33.14 -9.12
C GLY A 116 6.47 33.10 -7.67
N ASP A 117 7.27 32.09 -7.30
CA ASP A 117 7.61 31.82 -5.91
C ASP A 117 8.95 32.47 -5.55
N GLY A 118 8.90 33.49 -4.72
CA GLY A 118 10.05 34.26 -4.29
C GLY A 118 9.68 35.33 -3.28
N LEU A 119 10.63 35.73 -2.43
CA LEU A 119 10.42 36.77 -1.43
C LEU A 119 10.13 38.15 -2.06
N ILE A 120 10.63 38.38 -3.27
CA ILE A 120 10.57 39.66 -3.98
C ILE A 120 9.65 39.51 -5.20
N SER A 121 8.63 40.35 -5.30
CA SER A 121 7.69 40.35 -6.42
C SER A 121 8.31 40.90 -7.70
N GLU A 122 7.68 40.65 -8.85
CA GLU A 122 8.13 41.19 -10.13
C GLU A 122 8.00 42.73 -10.19
N GLU A 123 7.01 43.29 -9.51
CA GLU A 123 6.85 44.74 -9.36
C GLU A 123 7.99 45.34 -8.54
N GLU A 124 8.32 44.73 -7.40
CA GLU A 124 9.43 45.15 -6.54
C GLU A 124 10.78 45.04 -7.26
N ARG A 125 10.99 43.95 -8.00
CA ARG A 125 12.20 43.77 -8.84
C ARG A 125 12.32 44.86 -9.90
N SER A 126 11.21 45.21 -10.55
CA SER A 126 11.19 46.28 -11.56
C SER A 126 11.49 47.64 -10.93
N LEU A 127 10.94 47.91 -9.74
CA LEU A 127 11.21 49.12 -8.98
C LEU A 127 12.67 49.22 -8.54
N LEU A 128 13.26 48.13 -8.04
CA LEU A 128 14.67 48.11 -7.65
C LEU A 128 15.59 48.34 -8.85
N LEU A 129 15.25 47.76 -10.02
CA LEU A 129 15.99 48.00 -11.26
C LEU A 129 15.95 49.47 -11.68
N THR A 130 14.80 50.16 -11.54
CA THR A 130 14.72 51.61 -11.85
C THR A 130 15.55 52.47 -10.90
N HIS A 131 15.85 51.96 -9.69
CA HIS A 131 16.75 52.58 -8.72
C HIS A 131 18.21 52.10 -8.88
N GLY A 132 18.54 51.40 -9.97
CA GLY A 132 19.91 50.97 -10.29
C GLY A 132 20.34 49.66 -9.62
N LEU A 133 19.44 48.98 -8.90
CA LEU A 133 19.72 47.68 -8.28
C LEU A 133 19.27 46.54 -9.20
N GLN A 134 20.23 45.98 -9.93
CA GLN A 134 19.99 44.82 -10.78
C GLN A 134 19.99 43.54 -9.95
N LEU A 135 18.81 42.93 -9.80
CA LEU A 135 18.65 41.59 -9.24
C LEU A 135 18.72 40.51 -10.34
N ALA A 136 18.57 39.24 -9.93
CA ALA A 136 18.40 38.12 -10.87
C ALA A 136 17.28 38.37 -11.90
N GLU A 137 17.29 37.63 -13.00
CA GLU A 137 16.32 37.81 -14.08
C GLU A 137 14.87 37.54 -13.61
N GLY A 138 13.95 38.41 -14.01
CA GLY A 138 12.52 38.26 -13.73
C GLY A 138 11.82 37.31 -14.69
N SER A 139 10.58 36.99 -14.36
CA SER A 139 9.69 36.07 -15.10
C SER A 139 9.62 36.33 -16.61
N LYS A 140 9.57 37.59 -17.05
CA LYS A 140 9.52 37.97 -18.48
C LYS A 140 10.77 37.55 -19.24
N ARG A 141 11.94 37.70 -18.61
CA ARG A 141 13.22 37.34 -19.21
C ARG A 141 13.39 35.83 -19.23
N GLN A 142 13.02 35.14 -18.15
CA GLN A 142 13.01 33.67 -18.09
C GLN A 142 12.12 33.06 -19.18
N LEU A 143 10.95 33.67 -19.47
CA LEU A 143 10.09 33.19 -20.55
C LEU A 143 10.74 33.35 -21.93
N LEU A 144 11.49 34.44 -22.16
CA LEU A 144 12.26 34.62 -23.42
C LEU A 144 13.39 33.58 -23.53
N ASP A 145 14.09 33.31 -22.44
CA ASP A 145 15.14 32.30 -22.39
C ASP A 145 14.58 30.89 -22.61
N ASP A 146 13.39 30.60 -22.11
CA ASP A 146 12.70 29.33 -22.37
C ASP A 146 12.40 29.11 -23.85
N TRP A 147 12.04 30.16 -24.60
CA TRP A 147 11.91 30.06 -26.06
C TRP A 147 13.24 29.77 -26.75
N PHE A 148 14.34 30.32 -26.23
CA PHE A 148 15.68 29.98 -26.72
C PHE A 148 16.03 28.52 -26.42
N TYR A 149 15.70 28.01 -25.24
CA TYR A 149 15.88 26.58 -24.92
C TYR A 149 15.00 25.67 -25.78
N VAL A 150 13.77 26.07 -26.11
CA VAL A 150 12.93 25.34 -27.08
C VAL A 150 13.64 25.29 -28.44
N TYR A 151 14.16 26.40 -28.93
CA TYR A 151 14.93 26.41 -30.18
C TYR A 151 16.15 25.47 -30.12
N LEU A 152 16.92 25.50 -29.04
CA LEU A 152 18.05 24.60 -28.84
C LEU A 152 17.62 23.13 -28.82
N ALA A 153 16.53 22.79 -28.11
CA ALA A 153 16.01 21.42 -28.06
C ALA A 153 15.63 20.88 -29.45
N PHE A 154 15.02 21.74 -30.28
CA PHE A 154 14.54 21.36 -31.61
C PHE A 154 15.66 21.29 -32.65
N THR A 155 16.80 21.94 -32.39
CA THR A 155 17.97 21.97 -33.28
C THR A 155 19.13 21.12 -32.77
N LEU A 156 18.98 20.48 -31.62
CA LEU A 156 19.99 19.63 -31.00
C LEU A 156 20.36 18.37 -31.82
N PRO A 157 19.42 17.58 -32.36
CA PRO A 157 19.77 16.36 -33.07
C PRO A 157 20.23 16.62 -34.51
N ALA A 158 21.22 15.85 -34.97
CA ALA A 158 21.70 15.89 -36.34
C ALA A 158 20.81 15.11 -37.34
N ASP A 159 20.19 14.01 -36.91
CA ASP A 159 19.50 13.07 -37.80
C ASP A 159 17.98 13.05 -37.56
N TYR A 160 17.53 12.78 -36.32
CA TYR A 160 16.12 12.58 -36.01
C TYR A 160 15.66 13.34 -34.75
N LEU A 161 14.51 14.01 -34.85
CA LEU A 161 13.81 14.63 -33.72
C LEU A 161 12.45 13.96 -33.53
N TRP A 162 12.21 13.46 -32.32
CA TRP A 162 10.91 12.97 -31.89
C TRP A 162 10.31 13.93 -30.88
N VAL A 163 9.07 14.37 -31.11
CA VAL A 163 8.35 15.27 -30.20
C VAL A 163 7.08 14.59 -29.75
N SER A 164 6.97 14.35 -28.45
CA SER A 164 5.90 13.55 -27.86
C SER A 164 5.21 14.28 -26.71
N TYR A 165 3.92 14.04 -26.58
CA TYR A 165 3.13 14.53 -25.45
C TYR A 165 2.14 13.44 -25.01
N PRO A 166 2.01 13.19 -23.69
CA PRO A 166 0.94 12.36 -23.16
C PRO A 166 -0.42 13.08 -23.28
N ILE A 167 -1.47 12.29 -23.51
CA ILE A 167 -2.87 12.75 -23.54
C ILE A 167 -3.53 12.71 -22.16
N SER A 168 -2.92 12.01 -21.18
CA SER A 168 -3.39 11.93 -19.80
C SER A 168 -2.23 11.78 -18.81
N ASN A 169 -2.49 12.04 -17.53
CA ASN A 169 -1.59 11.68 -16.44
C ASN A 169 -1.90 10.26 -15.90
N GLU A 170 -1.15 9.83 -14.87
CA GLU A 170 -1.31 8.51 -14.23
C GLU A 170 -2.69 8.30 -13.58
N GLU A 171 -3.39 9.37 -13.21
CA GLU A 171 -4.75 9.35 -12.67
C GLU A 171 -5.84 9.38 -13.76
N GLY A 172 -5.45 9.43 -15.04
CA GLY A 172 -6.38 9.55 -16.18
C GLY A 172 -6.88 10.97 -16.46
N LYS A 173 -6.39 12.00 -15.75
CA LYS A 173 -6.72 13.40 -16.07
C LYS A 173 -6.11 13.79 -17.40
N GLN A 174 -6.91 14.42 -18.25
CA GLN A 174 -6.50 14.85 -19.58
C GLN A 174 -5.35 15.87 -19.54
N LYS A 175 -4.42 15.73 -20.47
CA LYS A 175 -3.36 16.70 -20.74
C LYS A 175 -3.50 17.26 -22.14
N VAL A 176 -3.17 18.55 -22.28
CA VAL A 176 -3.25 19.28 -23.55
C VAL A 176 -1.85 19.38 -24.16
N ALA A 177 -1.77 19.24 -25.48
CA ALA A 177 -0.53 19.42 -26.23
C ALA A 177 -0.05 20.89 -26.14
N SER A 178 1.26 21.11 -26.12
CA SER A 178 1.81 22.46 -26.22
C SER A 178 1.43 23.11 -27.56
N PRO A 179 1.26 24.45 -27.62
CA PRO A 179 1.13 25.18 -28.89
C PRO A 179 2.28 24.91 -29.89
N LEU A 180 3.43 24.45 -29.40
CA LEU A 180 4.57 24.03 -30.23
C LEU A 180 4.21 22.88 -31.18
N ILE A 181 3.35 21.94 -30.75
CA ILE A 181 2.92 20.81 -31.59
C ILE A 181 2.15 21.32 -32.81
N LYS A 182 1.18 22.20 -32.59
CA LYS A 182 0.41 22.82 -33.67
C LYS A 182 1.34 23.61 -34.63
N ARG A 183 2.32 24.33 -34.09
CA ARG A 183 3.31 25.05 -34.90
C ARG A 183 4.16 24.10 -35.75
N MET A 184 4.55 22.95 -35.22
CA MET A 184 5.24 21.93 -36.00
C MET A 184 4.38 21.37 -37.12
N GLU A 185 3.11 21.07 -36.85
CA GLU A 185 2.17 20.56 -37.86
C GLU A 185 1.94 21.57 -38.99
N GLU A 186 1.94 22.88 -38.68
CA GLU A 186 1.89 23.95 -39.68
C GLU A 186 3.16 24.02 -40.54
N LEU A 187 4.35 23.81 -39.94
CA LEU A 187 5.64 23.84 -40.64
C LEU A 187 5.90 22.56 -41.45
N PHE A 188 5.40 21.42 -40.97
CA PHE A 188 5.60 20.10 -41.54
C PHE A 188 4.23 19.42 -41.75
N PRO A 189 3.49 19.76 -42.81
CA PRO A 189 2.11 19.32 -43.03
C PRO A 189 1.95 17.82 -43.36
N THR A 190 3.03 17.03 -43.32
CA THR A 190 2.99 15.59 -43.58
C THR A 190 2.36 14.87 -42.39
N LYS A 191 1.08 14.50 -42.54
CA LYS A 191 0.24 13.88 -41.52
C LYS A 191 0.51 12.38 -41.35
N GLU A 192 1.52 12.04 -40.55
CA GLU A 192 1.56 10.74 -39.85
C GLU A 192 1.62 10.99 -38.35
N GLN A 193 0.49 11.39 -37.75
CA GLN A 193 0.39 11.38 -36.29
C GLN A 193 0.40 9.92 -35.82
N ARG A 194 1.48 9.53 -35.16
CA ARG A 194 1.62 8.20 -34.55
C ARG A 194 1.06 8.25 -33.14
N LEU A 195 -0.08 7.60 -32.93
CA LEU A 195 -0.63 7.37 -31.61
C LEU A 195 0.17 6.24 -30.94
N PHE A 196 0.86 6.57 -29.84
CA PHE A 196 1.65 5.61 -29.08
C PHE A 196 0.83 5.05 -27.92
N LEU A 197 0.09 3.98 -28.18
CA LEU A 197 -0.62 3.23 -27.12
C LEU A 197 0.35 2.31 -26.38
N GLN A 198 0.09 2.15 -25.08
CA GLN A 198 0.82 1.24 -24.21
C GLN A 198 0.19 -0.16 -24.17
N ASP A 199 -1.11 -0.26 -24.45
CA ASP A 199 -1.85 -1.52 -24.38
C ASP A 199 -1.60 -2.39 -25.63
N PRO A 200 -0.99 -3.59 -25.46
CA PRO A 200 -0.93 -4.64 -26.48
C PRO A 200 -2.23 -4.81 -27.28
N GLU A 201 -3.37 -4.78 -26.62
CA GLU A 201 -4.65 -5.12 -27.25
C GLU A 201 -5.14 -4.10 -28.29
N GLU A 202 -4.71 -2.83 -28.20
CA GLU A 202 -5.25 -1.73 -29.00
C GLU A 202 -4.38 -1.38 -30.24
N MET A 203 -3.52 -2.31 -30.68
CA MET A 203 -2.36 -1.97 -31.50
C MET A 203 -2.56 -1.68 -32.98
N THR A 204 -1.88 -0.60 -33.40
CA THR A 204 -1.22 -0.43 -34.70
C THR A 204 0.29 -0.74 -34.49
N GLU A 205 0.89 -1.61 -35.32
CA GLU A 205 2.33 -2.03 -35.26
C GLU A 205 2.72 -3.06 -34.16
N ALA A 206 2.33 -4.34 -34.33
CA ALA A 206 2.63 -5.42 -33.39
C ALA A 206 4.14 -5.68 -33.13
N THR A 207 5.00 -5.45 -34.12
CA THR A 207 6.46 -5.68 -34.05
C THR A 207 7.16 -4.86 -32.98
N ARG A 208 6.65 -3.67 -32.65
CA ARG A 208 7.23 -2.78 -31.64
C ARG A 208 7.30 -3.40 -30.24
N PHE A 209 6.46 -4.40 -29.96
CA PHE A 209 6.37 -5.05 -28.65
C PHE A 209 7.26 -6.29 -28.54
N VAL A 210 7.91 -6.65 -29.65
CA VAL A 210 8.92 -7.71 -29.71
C VAL A 210 10.30 -7.09 -29.44
N THR A 211 10.65 -6.92 -28.16
CA THR A 211 11.91 -6.31 -27.71
C THR A 211 12.78 -7.30 -26.94
N THR A 212 12.53 -7.44 -25.64
CA THR A 212 13.26 -8.37 -24.75
C THR A 212 12.35 -9.54 -24.36
N PRO A 213 12.90 -10.73 -24.03
CA PRO A 213 12.11 -11.90 -23.65
C PRO A 213 11.13 -11.66 -22.48
N ASN A 214 11.41 -10.70 -21.59
CA ASN A 214 10.50 -10.39 -20.50
C ASN A 214 9.36 -9.45 -20.91
N LYS A 215 9.66 -8.38 -21.65
CA LYS A 215 8.64 -7.41 -22.10
C LYS A 215 7.72 -8.03 -23.15
N THR A 216 8.29 -8.72 -24.12
CA THR A 216 7.55 -9.39 -25.20
C THR A 216 6.59 -10.45 -24.64
N ARG A 217 6.96 -11.17 -23.56
CA ARG A 217 6.09 -12.17 -22.91
C ARG A 217 4.80 -11.55 -22.37
N SER A 218 4.87 -10.36 -21.78
CA SER A 218 3.69 -9.65 -21.28
C SER A 218 2.73 -9.31 -22.43
N ALA A 219 3.27 -8.79 -23.54
CA ALA A 219 2.48 -8.47 -24.72
C ALA A 219 1.88 -9.71 -25.38
N LEU A 220 2.64 -10.81 -25.50
CA LEU A 220 2.16 -12.09 -26.00
C LEU A 220 0.96 -12.59 -25.17
N THR A 221 1.02 -12.49 -23.84
CA THR A 221 -0.05 -12.98 -22.96
C THR A 221 -1.36 -12.22 -23.19
N ALA A 222 -1.28 -10.89 -23.31
CA ALA A 222 -2.44 -10.06 -23.63
C ALA A 222 -3.03 -10.42 -25.01
N GLN A 223 -2.18 -10.62 -26.01
CA GLN A 223 -2.62 -11.02 -27.36
C GLN A 223 -3.26 -12.41 -27.39
N LEU A 224 -2.71 -13.38 -26.68
CA LEU A 224 -3.33 -14.71 -26.59
C LEU A 224 -4.68 -14.65 -25.85
N ALA A 225 -4.80 -13.83 -24.79
CA ALA A 225 -6.08 -13.60 -24.12
C ALA A 225 -7.10 -12.92 -25.04
N ARG A 226 -6.66 -11.98 -25.89
CA ARG A 226 -7.46 -11.36 -26.95
C ARG A 226 -7.91 -12.39 -27.99
N LYS A 227 -7.01 -13.28 -28.45
CA LYS A 227 -7.31 -14.39 -29.37
C LYS A 227 -8.34 -15.36 -28.78
N LEU A 228 -8.22 -15.70 -27.49
CA LEU A 228 -9.19 -16.56 -26.78
C LEU A 228 -10.58 -15.94 -26.67
N ARG A 229 -10.68 -14.60 -26.62
CA ARG A 229 -11.96 -13.87 -26.69
C ARG A 229 -12.54 -13.81 -28.11
N GLY A 230 -11.87 -14.39 -29.11
CA GLY A 230 -12.34 -14.47 -30.50
C GLY A 230 -11.92 -13.29 -31.38
N TYR A 231 -11.02 -12.41 -30.90
CA TYR A 231 -10.51 -11.30 -31.70
C TYR A 231 -9.27 -11.72 -32.51
N PRO A 232 -9.10 -11.22 -33.74
CA PRO A 232 -7.89 -11.49 -34.52
C PRO A 232 -6.67 -10.84 -33.86
N ILE A 233 -5.52 -11.49 -34.03
CA ILE A 233 -4.21 -10.97 -33.64
C ILE A 233 -3.25 -11.05 -34.83
N ASP A 234 -2.19 -10.24 -34.79
CA ASP A 234 -1.15 -10.25 -35.82
C ASP A 234 -0.36 -11.57 -35.84
N ASP A 235 0.01 -12.03 -37.03
CA ASP A 235 0.72 -13.30 -37.25
C ASP A 235 2.04 -13.36 -36.49
N ILE A 236 2.70 -12.22 -36.23
CA ILE A 236 3.95 -12.17 -35.47
C ILE A 236 3.84 -12.87 -34.11
N TRP A 237 2.67 -12.84 -33.47
CA TRP A 237 2.46 -13.42 -32.15
C TRP A 237 2.51 -14.95 -32.16
N GLU A 238 2.20 -15.58 -33.28
CA GLU A 238 2.37 -17.03 -33.46
C GLU A 238 3.86 -17.40 -33.53
N TYR A 239 4.66 -16.62 -34.28
CA TYR A 239 6.12 -16.81 -34.32
C TYR A 239 6.77 -16.55 -32.97
N VAL A 240 6.32 -15.51 -32.26
CA VAL A 240 6.81 -15.19 -30.91
C VAL A 240 6.47 -16.32 -29.93
N LEU A 241 5.26 -16.90 -30.01
CA LEU A 241 4.88 -18.05 -29.20
C LEU A 241 5.79 -19.25 -29.48
N ASN A 242 5.99 -19.59 -30.77
CA ASN A 242 6.86 -20.70 -31.16
C ASN A 242 8.30 -20.50 -30.67
N TRP A 243 8.82 -19.27 -30.77
CA TRP A 243 10.14 -18.93 -30.25
C TRP A 243 10.25 -19.18 -28.73
N TYR A 244 9.24 -18.81 -27.93
CA TYR A 244 9.25 -19.10 -26.49
C TYR A 244 9.18 -20.60 -26.17
N ILE A 245 8.48 -21.39 -26.97
CA ILE A 245 8.38 -22.84 -26.80
C ILE A 245 9.71 -23.52 -27.12
N GLU A 246 10.36 -23.12 -28.22
CA GLU A 246 11.53 -23.81 -28.76
C GLU A 246 12.87 -23.32 -28.19
N LYS A 247 13.01 -22.03 -27.88
CA LYS A 247 14.32 -21.38 -27.66
C LYS A 247 14.50 -20.75 -26.29
N SER A 248 13.44 -20.60 -25.50
CA SER A 248 13.58 -19.95 -24.20
C SER A 248 14.19 -20.87 -23.15
N GLU A 249 15.27 -20.41 -22.51
CA GLU A 249 15.94 -21.09 -21.40
C GLU A 249 15.04 -21.28 -20.17
N ASN A 250 14.02 -20.44 -19.99
CA ASN A 250 13.15 -20.41 -18.82
C ASN A 250 11.75 -20.99 -19.09
N GLN A 251 11.68 -22.20 -19.67
CA GLN A 251 10.43 -22.85 -20.08
C GLN A 251 9.36 -22.89 -18.97
N ALA A 252 9.75 -23.10 -17.71
CA ALA A 252 8.82 -23.13 -16.58
C ALA A 252 8.03 -21.80 -16.39
N ILE A 253 8.71 -20.66 -16.54
CA ILE A 253 8.07 -19.34 -16.43
C ILE A 253 7.08 -19.14 -17.58
N HIS A 254 7.46 -19.53 -18.80
CA HIS A 254 6.59 -19.40 -19.97
C HIS A 254 5.36 -20.28 -19.86
N GLN A 255 5.51 -21.52 -19.41
CA GLN A 255 4.39 -22.43 -19.17
C GLN A 255 3.42 -21.89 -18.12
N ASN A 256 3.91 -21.31 -17.02
CA ASN A 256 3.06 -20.74 -15.98
C ASN A 256 2.26 -19.54 -16.50
N VAL A 257 2.89 -18.67 -17.30
CA VAL A 257 2.20 -17.53 -17.92
C VAL A 257 1.17 -17.99 -18.95
N LEU A 258 1.46 -19.02 -19.74
CA LEU A 258 0.46 -19.58 -20.67
C LEU A 258 -0.69 -20.28 -19.93
N LYS A 259 -0.42 -20.93 -18.80
CA LYS A 259 -1.48 -21.50 -17.94
C LYS A 259 -2.41 -20.41 -17.38
N SER A 260 -1.92 -19.18 -17.19
CA SER A 260 -2.78 -18.10 -16.70
C SER A 260 -3.90 -17.73 -17.68
N LEU A 261 -3.73 -18.02 -18.97
CA LEU A 261 -4.77 -17.81 -19.99
C LEU A 261 -6.03 -18.64 -19.76
N PHE A 262 -5.88 -19.79 -19.11
CA PHE A 262 -6.97 -20.73 -18.82
C PHE A 262 -7.26 -20.82 -17.32
N TYR A 263 -6.67 -19.93 -16.53
CA TYR A 263 -6.82 -19.96 -15.08
C TYR A 263 -8.28 -19.75 -14.68
N GLN A 264 -8.76 -20.62 -13.81
CA GLN A 264 -10.05 -20.50 -13.15
C GLN A 264 -9.80 -20.68 -11.66
N ASN A 265 -10.40 -19.82 -10.85
CA ASN A 265 -10.32 -19.94 -9.39
C ASN A 265 -11.27 -21.05 -8.89
N LYS A 266 -11.01 -22.29 -9.32
CA LYS A 266 -11.78 -23.48 -8.94
C LYS A 266 -10.96 -24.30 -7.94
N PRO A 267 -11.44 -24.47 -6.70
CA PRO A 267 -10.75 -25.34 -5.75
C PRO A 267 -10.83 -26.79 -6.21
N THR A 268 -9.80 -27.55 -5.92
CA THR A 268 -9.79 -29.01 -6.05
C THR A 268 -10.06 -29.64 -4.69
N ASP A 269 -10.75 -30.77 -4.68
CA ASP A 269 -10.95 -31.53 -3.45
C ASP A 269 -9.61 -32.02 -2.89
N LEU A 270 -9.54 -32.14 -1.57
CA LEU A 270 -8.37 -32.68 -0.90
C LEU A 270 -8.25 -34.18 -1.19
N GLU A 271 -7.03 -34.65 -1.44
CA GLU A 271 -6.77 -36.08 -1.59
C GLU A 271 -7.06 -36.84 -0.29
N ASN A 272 -7.51 -38.09 -0.42
CA ASN A 272 -7.91 -38.91 0.74
C ASN A 272 -6.80 -39.07 1.78
N ASP A 273 -5.54 -39.13 1.35
CA ASP A 273 -4.41 -39.27 2.27
C ASP A 273 -4.13 -37.96 3.01
N THR A 274 -4.22 -36.81 2.33
CA THR A 274 -4.19 -35.47 2.95
C THR A 274 -5.31 -35.30 3.97
N VAL A 275 -6.53 -35.77 3.67
CA VAL A 275 -7.66 -35.70 4.62
C VAL A 275 -7.37 -36.53 5.89
N LYS A 276 -6.78 -37.72 5.77
CA LYS A 276 -6.43 -38.57 6.91
C LYS A 276 -5.32 -37.99 7.77
N GLU A 277 -4.35 -37.31 7.18
CA GLU A 277 -3.26 -36.66 7.91
C GLU A 277 -3.72 -35.36 8.57
N MET A 278 -4.56 -34.60 7.89
CA MET A 278 -4.99 -33.26 8.33
C MET A 278 -6.11 -33.31 9.37
N TYR A 279 -7.04 -34.26 9.27
CA TYR A 279 -8.18 -34.35 10.18
C TYR A 279 -8.07 -35.57 11.12
N PRO A 280 -8.28 -35.40 12.43
CA PRO A 280 -8.36 -36.51 13.37
C PRO A 280 -9.58 -37.41 13.07
N GLN A 281 -9.51 -38.67 13.49
CA GLN A 281 -10.62 -39.63 13.32
C GLN A 281 -11.91 -39.20 14.03
N GLU A 282 -11.78 -38.46 15.13
CA GLU A 282 -12.89 -37.85 15.84
C GLU A 282 -12.81 -36.33 15.73
N ILE A 283 -13.84 -35.72 15.13
CA ILE A 283 -13.91 -34.27 14.96
C ILE A 283 -14.77 -33.69 16.08
N ASN A 284 -14.12 -33.01 17.01
CA ASN A 284 -14.80 -32.14 17.96
C ASN A 284 -15.17 -30.82 17.27
N ALA A 285 -16.47 -30.55 17.16
CA ALA A 285 -16.99 -29.38 16.47
C ALA A 285 -18.09 -28.68 17.28
N SER A 286 -18.12 -27.35 17.17
CA SER A 286 -19.25 -26.53 17.64
C SER A 286 -20.29 -26.36 16.54
N VAL A 287 -21.50 -25.95 16.90
CA VAL A 287 -22.56 -25.60 15.94
C VAL A 287 -22.05 -24.54 14.96
N SER A 288 -21.37 -23.49 15.46
CA SER A 288 -20.81 -22.43 14.62
C SER A 288 -19.74 -22.94 13.64
N ARG A 289 -18.98 -23.99 13.99
CA ARG A 289 -18.02 -24.63 13.05
C ARG A 289 -18.76 -25.34 11.91
N LEU A 290 -19.85 -26.05 12.20
CA LEU A 290 -20.68 -26.72 11.20
C LEU A 290 -21.42 -25.71 10.31
N GLU A 291 -22.01 -24.68 10.91
CA GLU A 291 -22.63 -23.57 10.16
C GLU A 291 -21.64 -22.90 9.21
N MET A 292 -20.41 -22.67 9.65
CA MET A 292 -19.36 -22.09 8.81
C MET A 292 -19.01 -22.99 7.62
N TYR A 293 -18.94 -24.31 7.83
CA TYR A 293 -18.71 -25.27 6.74
C TYR A 293 -19.83 -25.24 5.70
N HIS A 294 -21.10 -25.25 6.14
CA HIS A 294 -22.24 -25.19 5.24
C HIS A 294 -22.38 -23.85 4.52
N ARG A 295 -21.92 -22.74 5.13
CA ARG A 295 -21.87 -21.43 4.47
C ARG A 295 -20.74 -21.36 3.44
N CYS A 296 -19.55 -21.84 3.79
CA CYS A 296 -18.38 -21.84 2.92
C CYS A 296 -17.35 -22.87 3.42
N SER A 297 -17.23 -23.98 2.68
CA SER A 297 -16.27 -25.05 3.00
C SER A 297 -14.83 -24.55 2.98
N TYR A 298 -14.47 -23.65 2.05
CA TYR A 298 -13.12 -23.08 1.99
C TYR A 298 -12.79 -22.19 3.21
N GLN A 299 -13.75 -21.43 3.73
CA GLN A 299 -13.55 -20.64 4.95
C GLN A 299 -13.27 -21.57 6.14
N HIS A 300 -14.00 -22.69 6.24
CA HIS A 300 -13.75 -23.73 7.23
C HIS A 300 -12.36 -24.35 7.08
N PHE A 301 -11.97 -24.69 5.86
CA PHE A 301 -10.64 -25.18 5.55
C PHE A 301 -9.54 -24.21 6.00
N ALA A 302 -9.63 -22.94 5.60
CA ALA A 302 -8.66 -21.90 5.95
C ALA A 302 -8.51 -21.69 7.46
N ARG A 303 -9.63 -21.59 8.19
CA ARG A 303 -9.59 -21.30 9.63
C ARG A 303 -9.25 -22.52 10.49
N TYR A 304 -9.89 -23.66 10.23
CA TYR A 304 -9.81 -24.83 11.13
C TYR A 304 -8.84 -25.91 10.67
N SER A 305 -8.42 -25.90 9.40
CA SER A 305 -7.54 -26.94 8.85
C SER A 305 -6.14 -26.41 8.62
N LEU A 306 -6.02 -25.19 8.09
CA LEU A 306 -4.75 -24.48 7.97
C LEU A 306 -4.38 -23.68 9.23
N GLY A 307 -5.32 -23.45 10.15
CA GLY A 307 -5.08 -22.67 11.36
C GLY A 307 -4.76 -21.19 11.07
N LEU A 308 -5.32 -20.64 9.99
CA LEU A 308 -5.09 -19.24 9.65
C LEU A 308 -5.83 -18.33 10.62
N GLU A 309 -5.07 -17.44 11.25
CA GLU A 309 -5.58 -16.43 12.18
C GLU A 309 -5.33 -15.03 11.62
N GLU A 310 -6.29 -14.13 11.82
CA GLU A 310 -6.10 -12.73 11.51
C GLU A 310 -5.12 -12.11 12.51
N ARG A 311 -4.33 -11.13 12.05
CA ARG A 311 -3.42 -10.41 12.94
C ARG A 311 -4.23 -9.74 14.06
N PRO A 312 -3.95 -10.04 15.34
CA PRO A 312 -4.63 -9.36 16.43
C PRO A 312 -4.31 -7.87 16.37
N THR A 313 -5.33 -7.05 16.52
CA THR A 313 -5.19 -5.60 16.56
C THR A 313 -5.73 -5.10 17.88
N TYR A 314 -5.16 -4.02 18.40
CA TYR A 314 -5.59 -3.43 19.65
C TYR A 314 -6.88 -2.63 19.44
N LYS A 315 -7.99 -3.35 19.26
CA LYS A 315 -9.33 -2.81 19.05
C LYS A 315 -10.35 -3.65 19.82
N LEU A 316 -11.48 -3.02 20.14
CA LEU A 316 -12.61 -3.68 20.79
C LEU A 316 -13.62 -4.02 19.69
N ASP A 317 -13.76 -5.30 19.36
CA ASP A 317 -14.69 -5.75 18.33
C ASP A 317 -16.04 -6.20 18.91
N ALA A 318 -17.02 -6.39 18.03
CA ALA A 318 -18.36 -6.85 18.43
C ALA A 318 -18.36 -8.18 19.20
N PRO A 319 -17.55 -9.22 18.85
CA PRO A 319 -17.47 -10.45 19.62
C PRO A 319 -16.98 -10.23 21.06
N ASP A 320 -15.98 -9.36 21.28
CA ASP A 320 -15.44 -9.06 22.61
C ASP A 320 -16.51 -8.39 23.50
N ILE A 321 -17.27 -7.46 22.92
CA ILE A 321 -18.41 -6.81 23.58
C ILE A 321 -19.50 -7.83 23.90
N GLY A 322 -19.77 -8.76 22.99
CA GLY A 322 -20.69 -9.87 23.24
C GLY A 322 -20.26 -10.71 24.43
N GLN A 323 -19.01 -11.17 24.45
CA GLN A 323 -18.45 -11.96 25.54
C GLN A 323 -18.51 -11.22 26.88
N LEU A 324 -18.24 -9.91 26.89
CA LEU A 324 -18.41 -9.08 28.07
C LEU A 324 -19.86 -9.09 28.58
N PHE A 325 -20.85 -8.95 27.69
CA PHE A 325 -22.26 -8.99 28.10
C PHE A 325 -22.67 -10.35 28.67
N HIS A 326 -22.24 -11.45 28.04
CA HIS A 326 -22.52 -12.79 28.53
C HIS A 326 -21.93 -13.01 29.93
N GLU A 327 -20.65 -12.68 30.12
CA GLU A 327 -19.99 -12.87 31.42
C GLU A 327 -20.56 -11.94 32.50
N ALA A 328 -20.89 -10.68 32.15
CA ALA A 328 -21.51 -9.74 33.08
C ALA A 328 -22.88 -10.23 33.57
N LEU A 329 -23.75 -10.68 32.66
CA LEU A 329 -25.08 -11.18 33.03
C LEU A 329 -24.99 -12.47 33.86
N LYS A 330 -24.04 -13.35 33.54
CA LYS A 330 -23.75 -14.55 34.33
C LYS A 330 -23.35 -14.19 35.77
N GLN A 331 -22.36 -13.33 35.95
CA GLN A 331 -21.90 -12.91 37.29
C GLN A 331 -23.00 -12.23 38.10
N ILE A 332 -23.77 -11.33 37.47
CA ILE A 332 -24.90 -10.66 38.12
C ILE A 332 -25.92 -11.69 38.60
N THR A 333 -26.20 -12.70 37.79
CA THR A 333 -27.15 -13.75 38.19
C THR A 333 -26.64 -14.59 39.35
N GLU A 334 -25.38 -14.98 39.33
CA GLU A 334 -24.74 -15.71 40.42
C GLU A 334 -24.74 -14.89 41.73
N TRP A 335 -24.55 -13.57 41.67
CA TRP A 335 -24.63 -12.70 42.84
C TRP A 335 -26.04 -12.63 43.41
N ILE A 336 -27.06 -12.42 42.56
CA ILE A 336 -28.47 -12.39 42.98
C ILE A 336 -28.85 -13.69 43.68
N GLN A 337 -28.45 -14.84 43.12
CA GLN A 337 -28.71 -16.16 43.71
C GLN A 337 -27.97 -16.36 45.04
N LYS A 338 -26.69 -15.95 45.13
CA LYS A 338 -25.90 -16.03 46.38
C LYS A 338 -26.47 -15.16 47.49
N GLU A 339 -27.09 -14.03 47.14
CA GLU A 339 -27.80 -13.16 48.08
C GLU A 339 -29.18 -13.71 48.49
N GLY A 340 -29.59 -14.87 47.98
CA GLY A 340 -30.89 -15.49 48.27
C GLY A 340 -32.07 -14.75 47.65
N ARG A 341 -31.82 -13.87 46.68
CA ARG A 341 -32.83 -13.06 46.00
C ARG A 341 -33.22 -13.68 44.67
N GLN A 342 -34.38 -13.30 44.16
CA GLN A 342 -34.79 -13.63 42.81
C GLN A 342 -34.54 -12.45 41.87
N PHE A 343 -34.40 -12.73 40.57
CA PHE A 343 -34.29 -11.68 39.57
C PHE A 343 -35.46 -10.69 39.60
N ALA A 344 -36.67 -11.17 39.93
CA ALA A 344 -37.86 -10.36 40.08
C ALA A 344 -37.75 -9.30 41.19
N ASP A 345 -36.87 -9.50 42.17
CA ASP A 345 -36.69 -8.58 43.29
C ASP A 345 -35.75 -7.42 42.95
N VAL A 346 -35.13 -7.41 41.76
CA VAL A 346 -34.13 -6.41 41.37
C VAL A 346 -34.81 -5.19 40.73
N TYR A 347 -34.64 -4.01 41.32
CA TYR A 347 -35.17 -2.74 40.79
C TYR A 347 -34.09 -1.92 40.07
N ASP A 348 -34.48 -0.84 39.38
CA ASP A 348 -33.58 -0.03 38.52
C ASP A 348 -32.29 0.43 39.21
N GLN A 349 -32.36 0.87 40.48
CA GLN A 349 -31.17 1.29 41.23
C GLN A 349 -30.23 0.12 41.53
N GLU A 350 -30.78 -1.07 41.78
CA GLU A 350 -29.99 -2.27 42.06
C GLU A 350 -29.38 -2.83 40.78
N ALA A 351 -30.12 -2.82 39.66
CA ALA A 351 -29.61 -3.19 38.35
C ALA A 351 -28.40 -2.34 37.96
N LYS A 352 -28.42 -1.02 38.24
CA LYS A 352 -27.26 -0.12 38.04
C LYS A 352 -26.08 -0.49 38.94
N LYS A 353 -26.32 -0.82 40.22
CA LYS A 353 -25.24 -1.26 41.14
C LYS A 353 -24.58 -2.55 40.68
N TYR A 354 -25.39 -3.55 40.29
CA TYR A 354 -24.89 -4.82 39.76
C TYR A 354 -24.10 -4.65 38.47
N ALA A 355 -24.59 -3.82 37.54
CA ALA A 355 -23.89 -3.52 36.30
C ALA A 355 -22.56 -2.80 36.52
N ASN A 356 -22.53 -1.80 37.41
CA ASN A 356 -21.31 -1.08 37.77
C ASN A 356 -20.24 -2.04 38.34
N ARG A 357 -20.66 -2.93 39.25
CA ARG A 357 -19.80 -3.96 39.82
C ARG A 357 -19.27 -4.92 38.75
N ALA A 358 -20.13 -5.46 37.90
CA ALA A 358 -19.74 -6.40 36.84
C ALA A 358 -18.75 -5.78 35.85
N VAL A 359 -19.01 -4.56 35.39
CA VAL A 359 -18.08 -3.85 34.51
C VAL A 359 -16.78 -3.51 35.23
N GLY A 360 -16.81 -3.17 36.52
CA GLY A 360 -15.61 -2.94 37.33
C GLY A 360 -14.72 -4.18 37.45
N GLU A 361 -15.30 -5.37 37.63
CA GLU A 361 -14.56 -6.63 37.73
C GLU A 361 -14.07 -7.13 36.34
N LEU A 362 -14.84 -6.90 35.28
CA LEU A 362 -14.54 -7.42 33.93
C LEU A 362 -13.68 -6.49 33.07
N ALA A 363 -13.75 -5.17 33.28
CA ALA A 363 -12.99 -4.20 32.46
C ALA A 363 -11.47 -4.40 32.49
N PRO A 364 -10.83 -4.78 33.62
CA PRO A 364 -9.40 -5.07 33.64
C PRO A 364 -8.99 -6.34 32.89
N ILE A 365 -9.92 -7.29 32.74
CA ILE A 365 -9.68 -8.60 32.12
C ILE A 365 -9.88 -8.51 30.59
N LEU A 366 -10.76 -7.61 30.14
CA LEU A 366 -11.13 -7.46 28.75
C LEU A 366 -9.98 -6.87 27.90
N GLN A 367 -9.58 -7.63 26.87
CA GLN A 367 -8.72 -7.18 25.76
C GLN A 367 -7.51 -6.33 26.19
N HIS A 368 -6.67 -6.84 27.10
CA HIS A 368 -5.48 -6.14 27.60
C HIS A 368 -5.77 -4.73 28.16
N GLN A 369 -6.85 -4.59 28.95
CA GLN A 369 -7.23 -3.33 29.60
C GLN A 369 -7.54 -2.19 28.62
N ILE A 370 -7.98 -2.50 27.39
CA ILE A 370 -8.30 -1.50 26.35
C ILE A 370 -9.27 -0.43 26.83
N LEU A 371 -10.18 -0.79 27.73
CA LEU A 371 -11.17 0.11 28.30
C LEU A 371 -10.56 1.27 29.12
N HIS A 372 -9.31 1.12 29.59
CA HIS A 372 -8.58 2.15 30.33
C HIS A 372 -7.59 2.96 29.48
N SER A 373 -7.41 2.62 28.19
CA SER A 373 -6.35 3.19 27.35
C SER A 373 -6.58 4.65 26.93
N SER A 374 -7.83 5.14 26.90
CA SER A 374 -8.14 6.53 26.54
C SER A 374 -9.49 7.00 27.08
N ASN A 375 -9.70 8.33 27.08
CA ASN A 375 -10.99 8.95 27.44
C ASN A 375 -12.17 8.42 26.60
N ARG A 376 -11.92 8.09 25.33
CA ARG A 376 -12.94 7.47 24.45
C ARG A 376 -13.36 6.10 24.99
N TYR A 377 -12.40 5.28 25.41
CA TYR A 377 -12.67 3.95 25.94
C TYR A 377 -13.32 3.98 27.32
N GLN A 378 -13.01 4.98 28.15
CA GLN A 378 -13.75 5.23 29.39
C GLN A 378 -15.22 5.59 29.13
N TYR A 379 -15.50 6.35 28.07
CA TYR A 379 -16.88 6.61 27.64
C TYR A 379 -17.58 5.33 27.15
N ILE A 380 -16.88 4.50 26.39
CA ILE A 380 -17.39 3.19 25.94
C ILE A 380 -17.69 2.29 27.15
N GLN A 381 -16.82 2.26 28.16
CA GLN A 381 -17.07 1.52 29.40
C GLN A 381 -18.37 1.96 30.09
N ARG A 382 -18.59 3.28 30.23
CA ARG A 382 -19.87 3.82 30.77
C ARG A 382 -21.07 3.42 29.91
N LYS A 383 -20.92 3.38 28.58
CA LYS A 383 -21.98 2.92 27.67
C LYS A 383 -22.28 1.43 27.85
N LEU A 384 -21.26 0.59 27.97
CA LEU A 384 -21.42 -0.84 28.23
C LEU A 384 -22.13 -1.08 29.58
N GLU A 385 -21.74 -0.35 30.62
CA GLU A 385 -22.42 -0.36 31.93
C GLU A 385 -23.90 0.01 31.83
N GLN A 386 -24.24 1.07 31.10
CA GLN A 386 -25.63 1.48 30.87
C GLN A 386 -26.45 0.40 30.16
N VAL A 387 -25.86 -0.27 29.18
CA VAL A 387 -26.51 -1.36 28.43
C VAL A 387 -26.72 -2.57 29.34
N ILE A 388 -25.73 -2.96 30.14
CA ILE A 388 -25.84 -4.07 31.11
C ILE A 388 -26.89 -3.77 32.18
N ALA A 389 -26.91 -2.55 32.72
CA ALA A 389 -27.92 -2.13 33.70
C ALA A 389 -29.33 -2.21 33.11
N ARG A 390 -29.50 -1.74 31.87
CA ARG A 390 -30.79 -1.81 31.18
C ARG A 390 -31.20 -3.26 30.90
N ALA A 391 -30.29 -4.10 30.44
CA ALA A 391 -30.56 -5.52 30.20
C ALA A 391 -30.97 -6.25 31.50
N THR A 392 -30.23 -6.03 32.59
CA THR A 392 -30.54 -6.59 33.91
C THR A 392 -31.93 -6.17 34.41
N PHE A 393 -32.27 -4.88 34.26
CA PHE A 393 -33.60 -4.37 34.61
C PHE A 393 -34.72 -4.99 33.76
N VAL A 394 -34.50 -5.13 32.44
CA VAL A 394 -35.47 -5.76 31.54
C VAL A 394 -35.68 -7.24 31.89
N LEU A 395 -34.61 -7.97 32.21
CA LEU A 395 -34.69 -9.37 32.66
C LEU A 395 -35.46 -9.51 33.98
N SER A 396 -35.28 -8.57 34.91
CA SER A 396 -36.09 -8.50 36.14
C SER A 396 -37.58 -8.28 35.85
N GLU A 397 -37.92 -7.32 34.97
CA GLU A 397 -39.31 -7.08 34.57
C GLU A 397 -39.94 -8.29 33.85
N GLN A 398 -39.16 -9.02 33.06
CA GLN A 398 -39.61 -10.28 32.45
C GLN A 398 -39.83 -11.36 33.52
N ALA A 399 -38.91 -11.51 34.48
CA ALA A 399 -39.03 -12.45 35.59
C ALA A 399 -40.30 -12.21 36.44
N ARG A 400 -40.75 -10.95 36.59
CA ARG A 400 -42.01 -10.61 37.28
C ARG A 400 -43.28 -11.06 36.54
N LYS A 401 -43.18 -11.25 35.22
CA LYS A 401 -44.33 -11.54 34.34
C LYS A 401 -44.36 -12.99 33.85
N THR A 402 -43.41 -13.81 34.28
CA THR A 402 -43.27 -15.19 33.84
C THR A 402 -43.20 -16.14 35.04
N ASN A 403 -43.75 -17.34 34.88
CA ASN A 403 -43.58 -18.43 35.86
C ASN A 403 -42.37 -19.33 35.51
N PHE A 404 -41.61 -19.00 34.46
CA PHE A 404 -40.41 -19.73 34.11
C PHE A 404 -39.23 -19.28 34.98
N ALA A 405 -38.58 -20.24 35.65
CA ALA A 405 -37.34 -20.03 36.38
C ALA A 405 -36.16 -20.62 35.59
N PRO A 406 -35.02 -19.90 35.49
CA PRO A 406 -33.83 -20.43 34.82
C PRO A 406 -33.26 -21.63 35.59
N VAL A 407 -33.18 -22.78 34.93
CA VAL A 407 -32.65 -24.03 35.50
C VAL A 407 -31.11 -24.06 35.50
N GLY A 408 -30.49 -23.34 34.55
CA GLY A 408 -29.05 -23.18 34.45
C GLY A 408 -28.69 -22.04 33.50
N LEU A 409 -27.50 -21.48 33.66
CA LEU A 409 -26.96 -20.37 32.86
C LEU A 409 -25.67 -20.82 32.22
N GLU A 410 -25.49 -20.49 30.94
CA GLU A 410 -24.31 -20.89 30.16
C GLU A 410 -23.99 -22.40 30.32
N VAL A 411 -25.05 -23.23 30.26
CA VAL A 411 -24.95 -24.68 30.41
C VAL A 411 -24.20 -25.25 29.20
N GLY A 412 -22.93 -25.58 29.41
CA GLY A 412 -22.10 -26.22 28.40
C GLY A 412 -22.55 -27.66 28.10
N PHE A 413 -22.43 -28.05 26.84
CA PHE A 413 -22.58 -29.43 26.38
C PHE A 413 -21.31 -29.85 25.64
N GLY A 414 -20.78 -31.04 25.95
CA GLY A 414 -19.48 -31.47 25.42
C GLY A 414 -18.69 -32.36 26.37
N ASP A 415 -17.52 -32.80 25.92
CA ASP A 415 -16.58 -33.48 26.82
C ASP A 415 -16.15 -32.51 27.94
N GLN A 416 -16.18 -32.98 29.18
CA GLN A 416 -15.93 -32.18 30.39
C GLN A 416 -16.96 -31.07 30.70
N SER A 417 -18.16 -31.12 30.11
CA SER A 417 -19.25 -30.16 30.39
C SER A 417 -20.38 -30.77 31.23
N GLN A 418 -21.35 -29.93 31.62
CA GLN A 418 -22.51 -30.35 32.44
C GLN A 418 -23.44 -31.32 31.68
N LEU A 419 -23.56 -31.14 30.37
CA LEU A 419 -24.33 -32.02 29.49
C LEU A 419 -23.41 -32.82 28.58
N ALA A 420 -23.81 -34.07 28.31
CA ALA A 420 -23.06 -34.97 27.43
C ALA A 420 -23.02 -34.44 25.97
N PRO A 421 -21.94 -34.71 25.22
CA PRO A 421 -21.86 -34.34 23.81
C PRO A 421 -22.86 -35.11 22.97
N ILE A 422 -23.32 -34.48 21.88
CA ILE A 422 -24.11 -35.16 20.85
C ILE A 422 -23.13 -35.98 19.99
N LYS A 423 -23.20 -37.30 20.12
CA LYS A 423 -22.38 -38.22 19.32
C LYS A 423 -23.16 -38.67 18.09
N SER A 424 -22.75 -38.20 16.92
CA SER A 424 -23.23 -38.72 15.64
C SER A 424 -22.16 -39.65 15.04
N ARG A 425 -22.53 -40.88 14.72
CA ARG A 425 -21.69 -41.76 13.89
C ARG A 425 -22.03 -41.46 12.44
N SER A 426 -21.05 -41.10 11.63
CA SER A 426 -21.20 -41.14 10.18
C SER A 426 -21.51 -42.59 9.80
N ALA A 427 -22.73 -42.83 9.30
CA ALA A 427 -23.02 -44.05 8.59
C ALA A 427 -22.13 -44.05 7.34
N LYS A 428 -21.39 -45.16 7.16
CA LYS A 428 -20.48 -45.39 6.03
C LYS A 428 -21.10 -45.07 4.69
#